data_AF-A0A3N5VEM2-F1
#
_entry.id   AF-A0A3N5VEM2-F1
#
_cell.length_a   1.000
_cell.length_b   1.000
_cell.length_c   1.000
_cell.angle_alpha   90.00
_cell.angle_beta   90.00
_cell.angle_gamma   90.00
#
_symmetry.space_group_name_H-M   'P 1'
#
loop_
_entity.id
_entity.type
_entity.pdbx_description
1 polymer ?
#
loop_
_entity_poly.entity_id
_entity_poly.type
_entity_poly.pdbx_seq_one_letter_code
_entity_poly.pdbx_strand_id
1 'polypeptide(L)'
;MLTHWQDAAAVNKPEFGGVEVHRDPAAAREISTYAEDGTYRFTKGQVNLKRGWLMALGSLEELRQALDHFYPACLGLFLAEEDGTLEVEFLRDKLQRQTGMYRFARNISDAGAQQLVRTVCGPAHQCAKRILWQIDAATPLEDSEASRFNGIPGEVPQNEAIPLLCREACNHFVAECRRVAKTEFEQKPA
;
A
#
# COMPACT_ATOMS: atom_id res chain seq x y z
N MET A 1 12.41 -14.16 12.73
CA MET A 1 11.16 -13.89 13.47
C MET A 1 10.53 -12.64 12.89
N LEU A 2 9.20 -12.58 12.80
CA LEU A 2 8.47 -11.37 12.40
C LEU A 2 7.55 -10.94 13.54
N THR A 3 7.40 -9.64 13.76
CA THR A 3 6.44 -9.06 14.69
C THR A 3 6.08 -7.66 14.22
N HIS A 4 5.03 -7.07 14.78
CA HIS A 4 4.74 -5.66 14.55
C HIS A 4 5.84 -4.79 15.18
N TRP A 5 6.28 -3.73 14.50
CA TRP A 5 7.42 -2.92 14.95
C TRP A 5 7.22 -2.31 16.35
N GLN A 6 5.98 -1.95 16.70
CA GLN A 6 5.64 -1.47 18.05
C GLN A 6 5.73 -2.54 19.15
N ASP A 7 5.73 -3.82 18.77
CA ASP A 7 5.84 -4.95 19.72
C ASP A 7 7.29 -5.43 19.86
N ALA A 8 8.25 -4.84 19.11
CA ALA A 8 9.64 -5.26 19.11
C ALA A 8 10.28 -5.31 20.50
N ALA A 9 9.92 -4.38 21.40
CA ALA A 9 10.38 -4.39 22.78
C ALA A 9 9.68 -5.46 23.64
N ALA A 10 8.41 -5.78 23.36
CA ALA A 10 7.63 -6.76 24.10
C ALA A 10 8.11 -8.19 23.82
N VAL A 11 8.38 -8.51 22.55
CA VAL A 11 8.81 -9.86 22.14
C VAL A 11 10.19 -10.27 22.70
N ASN A 12 11.00 -9.32 23.16
CA ASN A 12 12.29 -9.58 23.79
C ASN A 12 12.18 -9.92 25.30
N LYS A 13 10.99 -9.84 25.89
CA LYS A 13 10.74 -10.21 27.29
C LYS A 13 10.53 -11.74 27.44
N PRO A 14 10.63 -12.31 28.66
CA PRO A 14 10.24 -13.70 28.92
C PRO A 14 8.84 -14.00 28.37
N GLU A 15 8.65 -15.23 27.86
CA GLU A 15 7.39 -15.66 27.23
C GLU A 15 6.92 -14.72 26.09
N PHE A 16 7.87 -14.06 25.42
CA PHE A 16 7.64 -13.06 24.38
C PHE A 16 6.74 -11.89 24.81
N GLY A 17 6.68 -11.61 26.11
CA GLY A 17 5.80 -10.55 26.63
C GLY A 17 4.31 -10.86 26.49
N GLY A 18 3.93 -12.14 26.34
CA GLY A 18 2.53 -12.59 26.26
C GLY A 18 1.86 -12.40 24.91
N VAL A 19 2.61 -12.10 23.84
CA VAL A 19 2.07 -12.04 22.49
C VAL A 19 1.70 -13.43 21.96
N GLU A 20 0.77 -13.49 21.02
CA GLU A 20 0.39 -14.74 20.37
C GLU A 20 1.50 -15.24 19.44
N VAL A 21 1.94 -16.49 19.62
CA VAL A 21 3.05 -17.06 18.84
C VAL A 21 2.52 -17.96 17.72
N HIS A 22 2.78 -17.57 16.48
CA HIS A 22 2.48 -18.34 15.28
C HIS A 22 3.74 -18.99 14.71
N ARG A 23 3.62 -20.23 14.24
CA ARG A 23 4.72 -21.00 13.61
C ARG A 23 4.46 -21.39 12.16
N ASP A 24 3.23 -21.19 11.69
CA ASP A 24 2.83 -21.41 10.30
C ASP A 24 2.85 -20.06 9.55
N PRO A 25 3.62 -19.91 8.45
CA PRO A 25 3.58 -18.69 7.65
C PRO A 25 2.19 -18.35 7.11
N ALA A 26 1.30 -19.32 6.91
CA ALA A 26 -0.06 -19.08 6.43
C ALA A 26 -0.89 -18.21 7.39
N ALA A 27 -0.58 -18.23 8.69
CA ALA A 27 -1.23 -17.38 9.70
C ALA A 27 -1.08 -15.88 9.39
N ALA A 28 -0.03 -15.47 8.67
CA ALA A 28 0.21 -14.08 8.26
C ALA A 28 -0.98 -13.52 7.45
N ARG A 29 -1.66 -14.39 6.68
CA ARG A 29 -2.84 -14.00 5.91
C ARG A 29 -3.96 -13.55 6.83
N GLU A 30 -4.29 -14.36 7.84
CA GLU A 30 -5.35 -14.05 8.82
C GLU A 30 -4.97 -12.82 9.64
N ILE A 31 -3.73 -12.77 10.13
CA ILE A 31 -3.22 -11.65 10.93
C ILE A 31 -3.39 -10.32 10.19
N SER A 32 -3.12 -10.31 8.88
CA SER A 32 -3.12 -9.10 8.06
C SER A 32 -4.46 -8.79 7.40
N THR A 33 -5.51 -9.60 7.57
CA THR A 33 -6.79 -9.41 6.84
C THR A 33 -7.68 -8.34 7.47
N TYR A 34 -7.68 -8.24 8.78
CA TYR A 34 -8.45 -7.24 9.52
C TYR A 34 -7.52 -6.44 10.42
N ALA A 35 -7.87 -5.17 10.64
CA ALA A 35 -7.23 -4.32 11.64
C ALA A 35 -7.73 -4.67 13.05
N GLU A 36 -7.13 -4.05 14.06
CA GLU A 36 -7.46 -4.29 15.48
C GLU A 36 -8.92 -3.93 15.82
N ASP A 37 -9.49 -2.94 15.12
CA ASP A 37 -10.89 -2.51 15.24
C ASP A 37 -11.88 -3.40 14.44
N GLY A 38 -11.40 -4.47 13.80
CA GLY A 38 -12.19 -5.35 12.93
C GLY A 38 -12.40 -4.82 11.50
N THR A 39 -11.87 -3.64 11.16
CA THR A 39 -11.98 -3.09 9.81
C THR A 39 -11.23 -3.96 8.80
N TYR A 40 -11.86 -4.27 7.67
CA TYR A 40 -11.23 -5.06 6.61
C TYR A 40 -10.07 -4.28 5.95
N ARG A 41 -8.90 -4.92 5.86
CA ARG A 41 -7.72 -4.34 5.23
C ARG A 41 -7.70 -4.60 3.73
N PHE A 42 -8.45 -3.78 2.99
CA PHE A 42 -8.58 -3.93 1.53
C PHE A 42 -7.22 -3.83 0.80
N THR A 43 -6.32 -2.98 1.32
CA THR A 43 -4.93 -2.95 0.89
C THR A 43 -4.05 -3.42 2.04
N LYS A 44 -3.22 -4.41 1.76
CA LYS A 44 -2.27 -4.94 2.74
C LYS A 44 -1.20 -3.91 3.14
N GLY A 45 -1.11 -2.79 2.43
CA GLY A 45 -0.29 -1.64 2.79
C GLY A 45 -0.94 -0.63 3.74
N GLN A 46 -2.09 -0.93 4.37
CA GLN A 46 -2.63 -0.02 5.39
C GLN A 46 -1.77 0.02 6.66
N VAL A 47 -1.64 1.20 7.27
CA VAL A 47 -0.82 1.46 8.47
C VAL A 47 -1.42 0.91 9.78
N ASN A 48 -2.56 0.22 9.70
CA ASN A 48 -3.33 -0.31 10.82
C ASN A 48 -3.20 -1.84 10.99
N LEU A 49 -2.03 -2.41 10.67
CA LEU A 49 -1.77 -3.82 10.94
C LEU A 49 -1.90 -4.07 12.44
N LYS A 50 -2.69 -5.07 12.84
CA LYS A 50 -2.89 -5.38 14.27
C LYS A 50 -1.58 -5.78 14.94
N ARG A 51 -1.52 -5.55 16.25
CA ARG A 51 -0.40 -5.87 17.15
C ARG A 51 -0.63 -7.17 17.91
N GLY A 52 0.27 -7.51 18.81
CA GLY A 52 0.11 -8.61 19.77
C GLY A 52 0.44 -9.99 19.21
N TRP A 53 1.24 -10.06 18.15
CA TRP A 53 1.65 -11.32 17.52
C TRP A 53 3.15 -11.40 17.30
N LEU A 54 3.65 -12.63 17.32
CA LEU A 54 4.99 -13.01 16.95
C LEU A 54 4.92 -14.20 16.00
N MET A 55 5.68 -14.15 14.92
CA MET A 55 5.83 -15.26 14.00
C MET A 55 7.24 -15.82 14.05
N ALA A 56 7.35 -17.06 14.53
CA ALA A 56 8.59 -17.81 14.68
C ALA A 56 8.71 -18.83 13.53
N LEU A 57 9.49 -18.48 12.51
CA LEU A 57 9.67 -19.24 11.27
C LEU A 57 11.02 -19.96 11.28
N GLY A 58 11.05 -21.18 10.74
CA GLY A 58 12.20 -22.06 10.72
C GLY A 58 13.11 -21.93 9.48
N SER A 59 12.66 -21.23 8.44
CA SER A 59 13.43 -21.11 7.19
C SER A 59 13.23 -19.76 6.48
N LEU A 60 14.15 -19.43 5.56
CA LEU A 60 14.02 -18.27 4.67
C LEU A 60 12.83 -18.40 3.71
N GLU A 61 12.49 -19.63 3.31
CA GLU A 61 11.33 -19.87 2.46
C GLU A 61 10.03 -19.52 3.18
N GLU A 62 9.88 -19.97 4.43
CA GLU A 62 8.74 -19.60 5.27
C GLU A 62 8.68 -18.10 5.52
N LEU A 63 9.83 -17.45 5.76
CA LEU A 63 9.90 -15.99 5.89
C LEU A 63 9.39 -15.29 4.63
N ARG A 64 9.84 -15.72 3.45
CA ARG A 64 9.39 -15.17 2.17
C ARG A 64 7.88 -15.36 1.98
N GLN A 65 7.35 -16.54 2.27
CA GLN A 65 5.92 -16.83 2.20
C GLN A 65 5.09 -15.94 3.15
N ALA A 66 5.55 -15.78 4.39
CA ALA A 66 4.90 -14.89 5.35
C ALA A 66 4.89 -13.42 4.88
N LEU A 67 6.02 -12.94 4.34
CA LEU A 67 6.10 -11.59 3.76
C LEU A 67 5.14 -11.41 2.58
N ASP A 68 5.00 -12.40 1.70
CA ASP A 68 4.01 -12.36 0.60
C ASP A 68 2.56 -12.32 1.11
N HIS A 69 2.27 -12.92 2.27
CA HIS A 69 0.96 -12.83 2.90
C HIS A 69 0.71 -11.48 3.61
N PHE A 70 1.73 -10.91 4.25
CA PHE A 70 1.63 -9.61 4.90
C PHE A 70 1.60 -8.45 3.90
N TYR A 71 2.48 -8.48 2.90
CA TYR A 71 2.72 -7.43 1.93
C TYR A 71 2.95 -8.02 0.52
N PRO A 72 1.87 -8.46 -0.16
CA PRO A 72 1.95 -9.11 -1.45
C PRO A 72 2.77 -8.33 -2.48
N ALA A 73 3.67 -9.04 -3.17
CA ALA A 73 4.59 -8.53 -4.19
C ALA A 73 5.63 -7.49 -3.71
N CYS A 74 5.65 -7.10 -2.43
CA CYS A 74 6.54 -6.06 -1.93
C CYS A 74 8.02 -6.39 -2.19
N LEU A 75 8.46 -7.59 -1.79
CA LEU A 75 9.85 -7.99 -1.94
C LEU A 75 10.29 -8.00 -3.41
N GLY A 76 9.45 -8.52 -4.31
CA GLY A 76 9.73 -8.53 -5.75
C GLY A 76 9.79 -7.13 -6.36
N LEU A 77 8.90 -6.23 -5.94
CA LEU A 77 8.91 -4.84 -6.40
C LEU A 77 10.15 -4.09 -5.90
N PHE A 78 10.55 -4.31 -4.65
CA PHE A 78 11.76 -3.72 -4.08
C PHE A 78 13.01 -4.17 -4.83
N LEU A 79 13.17 -5.49 -5.06
CA LEU A 79 14.31 -6.01 -5.83
C LEU A 79 14.34 -5.44 -7.26
N ALA A 80 13.19 -5.37 -7.93
CA ALA A 80 13.12 -4.78 -9.27
C ALA A 80 13.50 -3.29 -9.28
N GLU A 81 13.19 -2.56 -8.20
CA GLU A 81 13.58 -1.15 -8.06
C GLU A 81 15.09 -1.01 -7.86
N GLU A 82 15.67 -1.80 -6.95
CA GLU A 82 17.12 -1.83 -6.70
C GLU A 82 17.91 -2.20 -7.97
N ASP A 83 17.38 -3.13 -8.77
CA ASP A 83 17.98 -3.55 -10.04
C ASP A 83 17.71 -2.59 -11.21
N GLY A 84 16.90 -1.54 -11.01
CA GLY A 84 16.52 -0.59 -12.07
C GLY A 84 15.63 -1.20 -13.17
N THR A 85 14.96 -2.31 -12.90
CA THR A 85 14.09 -3.04 -13.83
C THR A 85 12.60 -2.84 -13.55
N LEU A 86 12.26 -2.10 -12.49
CA LEU A 86 10.88 -1.83 -12.11
C LEU A 86 10.18 -0.96 -13.16
N GLU A 87 9.26 -1.57 -13.90
CA GLU A 87 8.32 -0.84 -14.73
C GLU A 87 7.27 -0.13 -13.87
N VAL A 88 6.95 1.12 -14.21
CA VAL A 88 5.95 1.93 -13.52
C VAL A 88 4.88 2.34 -14.53
N GLU A 89 3.62 2.15 -14.16
CA GLU A 89 2.46 2.39 -15.01
C GLU A 89 1.85 3.76 -14.73
N PHE A 90 1.64 4.57 -15.76
CA PHE A 90 0.97 5.85 -15.60
C PHE A 90 -0.52 5.69 -15.28
N LEU A 91 -1.10 6.68 -14.58
CA LEU A 91 -2.52 6.69 -14.25
C LEU A 91 -3.38 6.66 -15.52
N ARG A 92 -3.02 7.42 -16.56
CA ARG A 92 -3.79 7.47 -17.82
C ARG A 92 -3.86 6.08 -18.48
N ASP A 93 -2.77 5.34 -18.49
CA ASP A 93 -2.72 3.98 -19.04
C ASP A 93 -3.56 3.01 -18.20
N LYS A 94 -3.46 3.09 -16.86
CA LYS A 94 -4.33 2.32 -15.95
C LYS A 94 -5.80 2.54 -16.25
N LEU A 95 -6.21 3.80 -16.36
CA LEU A 95 -7.61 4.18 -16.52
C LEU A 95 -8.15 3.82 -17.90
N GLN A 96 -7.32 3.86 -18.95
CA GLN A 96 -7.70 3.44 -20.30
C GLN A 96 -8.02 1.94 -20.40
N ARG A 97 -7.38 1.10 -19.57
CA ARG A 97 -7.68 -0.34 -19.49
C ARG A 97 -9.02 -0.67 -18.81
N GLN A 98 -9.65 0.28 -18.13
CA GLN A 98 -10.89 0.03 -17.38
C GLN A 98 -12.10 -0.13 -18.31
N THR A 99 -12.96 -1.10 -17.98
CA THR A 99 -14.17 -1.42 -18.74
C THR A 99 -15.42 -1.37 -17.85
N GLY A 100 -16.60 -1.61 -18.42
CA GLY A 100 -17.87 -1.61 -17.70
C GLY A 100 -18.13 -0.31 -16.94
N MET A 101 -18.62 -0.42 -15.70
CA MET A 101 -18.92 0.76 -14.87
C MET A 101 -17.70 1.63 -14.57
N TYR A 102 -16.49 1.05 -14.59
CA TYR A 102 -15.22 1.75 -14.30
C TYR A 102 -14.60 2.43 -15.53
N ARG A 103 -15.09 2.14 -16.74
CA ARG A 103 -14.66 2.85 -17.98
C ARG A 103 -14.75 4.37 -17.83
N PHE A 104 -15.72 4.86 -17.07
CA PHE A 104 -15.93 6.29 -16.86
C PHE A 104 -14.80 6.96 -16.05
N ALA A 105 -14.03 6.20 -15.27
CA ALA A 105 -12.92 6.73 -14.47
C ALA A 105 -11.85 7.44 -15.33
N ARG A 106 -11.67 7.02 -16.59
CA ARG A 106 -10.71 7.64 -17.52
C ARG A 106 -10.98 9.09 -17.86
N ASN A 107 -12.20 9.58 -17.58
CA ASN A 107 -12.61 10.94 -17.88
C ASN A 107 -12.24 11.94 -16.76
N ILE A 108 -11.63 11.47 -15.66
CA ILE A 108 -11.20 12.35 -14.57
C ILE A 108 -10.22 13.41 -15.08
N SER A 109 -10.41 14.66 -14.65
CA SER A 109 -9.46 15.74 -14.94
C SER A 109 -8.12 15.53 -14.23
N ASP A 110 -7.05 16.19 -14.69
CA ASP A 110 -5.76 16.15 -13.98
C ASP A 110 -5.92 16.73 -12.55
N ALA A 111 -6.62 17.85 -12.42
CA ALA A 111 -6.89 18.47 -11.11
C ALA A 111 -7.65 17.52 -10.17
N GLY A 112 -8.64 16.79 -10.69
CA GLY A 112 -9.37 15.77 -9.93
C GLY A 112 -8.46 14.62 -9.48
N ALA A 113 -7.56 14.16 -10.36
CA ALA A 113 -6.59 13.11 -10.02
C ALA A 113 -5.58 13.58 -8.96
N GLN A 114 -5.04 14.80 -9.10
CA GLN A 114 -4.14 15.39 -8.10
C GLN A 114 -4.84 15.53 -6.75
N GLN A 115 -6.10 15.98 -6.73
CA GLN A 115 -6.87 16.09 -5.49
C GLN A 115 -7.10 14.71 -4.84
N LEU A 116 -7.38 13.67 -5.63
CA LEU A 116 -7.55 12.32 -5.10
C LEU A 116 -6.26 11.77 -4.49
N VAL A 117 -5.08 12.06 -5.06
CA VAL A 117 -3.80 11.67 -4.43
C VAL A 117 -3.71 12.23 -3.01
N ARG A 118 -4.11 13.49 -2.82
CA ARG A 118 -4.09 14.17 -1.52
C ARG A 118 -5.09 13.62 -0.51
N THR A 119 -6.19 13.00 -0.95
CA THR A 119 -7.30 12.59 -0.06
C THR A 119 -7.49 11.08 0.06
N VAL A 120 -6.81 10.28 -0.76
CA VAL A 120 -6.94 8.81 -0.82
C VAL A 120 -5.62 8.11 -0.53
N CYS A 121 -4.49 8.72 -0.86
CA CYS A 121 -3.17 8.11 -0.71
C CYS A 121 -2.42 8.69 0.49
N GLY A 122 -1.31 8.04 0.84
CA GLY A 122 -0.44 8.47 1.94
C GLY A 122 -0.88 7.96 3.33
N PRO A 123 0.03 7.98 4.32
CA PRO A 123 -0.21 7.58 5.70
C PRO A 123 -1.44 8.23 6.34
N ALA A 124 -1.69 9.52 6.08
CA ALA A 124 -2.87 10.22 6.59
C ALA A 124 -4.20 9.56 6.15
N HIS A 125 -4.18 8.86 5.02
CA HIS A 125 -5.31 8.14 4.44
C HIS A 125 -5.12 6.62 4.45
N GLN A 126 -4.37 6.12 5.44
CA GLN A 126 -4.14 4.69 5.64
C GLN A 126 -3.39 3.99 4.50
N CYS A 127 -2.54 4.65 3.73
CA CYS A 127 -1.73 3.98 2.70
C CYS A 127 -0.23 4.20 2.95
N ALA A 128 0.47 3.14 3.36
CA ALA A 128 1.90 3.17 3.62
C ALA A 128 2.77 2.99 2.37
N LYS A 129 2.23 3.18 1.15
CA LYS A 129 2.98 2.97 -0.07
C LYS A 129 3.58 4.26 -0.62
N ARG A 130 4.84 4.21 -1.07
CA ARG A 130 5.46 5.25 -1.90
C ARG A 130 4.86 5.22 -3.29
N ILE A 131 4.32 6.34 -3.75
CA ILE A 131 3.81 6.47 -5.10
C ILE A 131 4.98 6.65 -6.07
N LEU A 132 5.06 5.77 -7.07
CA LEU A 132 6.06 5.86 -8.14
C LEU A 132 5.45 6.36 -9.45
N TRP A 133 4.16 6.10 -9.67
CA TRP A 133 3.46 6.48 -10.89
C TRP A 133 3.18 7.98 -10.94
N GLN A 134 3.05 8.48 -12.17
CA GLN A 134 2.63 9.84 -12.48
C GLN A 134 1.28 9.81 -13.21
N ILE A 135 0.66 10.97 -13.44
CA ILE A 135 -0.59 11.00 -14.20
C ILE A 135 -0.34 10.46 -15.61
N ASP A 136 0.66 11.02 -16.29
CA ASP A 136 1.23 10.58 -17.56
C ASP A 136 2.70 11.04 -17.66
N ALA A 137 3.34 10.84 -18.81
CA ALA A 137 4.74 11.18 -19.03
C ALA A 137 5.07 12.68 -18.92
N ALA A 138 4.09 13.57 -19.10
CA ALA A 138 4.28 15.02 -19.06
C ALA A 138 3.75 15.65 -17.75
N THR A 139 2.96 14.90 -16.98
CA THR A 139 2.20 15.41 -15.85
C THR A 139 2.60 14.70 -14.56
N PRO A 140 3.62 15.19 -13.83
CA PRO A 140 4.02 14.63 -12.55
C PRO A 140 2.96 14.87 -11.46
N LEU A 141 3.07 14.15 -10.35
CA LEU A 141 2.25 14.41 -9.18
C LEU A 141 2.65 15.73 -8.52
N GLU A 142 1.65 16.51 -8.13
CA GLU A 142 1.89 17.72 -7.35
C GLU A 142 2.42 17.39 -5.95
N ASP A 143 3.11 18.36 -5.35
CA ASP A 143 3.64 18.23 -4.00
C ASP A 143 2.51 18.06 -2.96
N SER A 144 2.62 17.00 -2.15
CA SER A 144 1.64 16.58 -1.14
C SER A 144 2.30 15.65 -0.11
N GLU A 145 1.60 15.35 1.00
CA GLU A 145 2.07 14.32 1.94
C GLU A 145 2.27 12.97 1.26
N ALA A 146 1.29 12.54 0.45
CA ALA A 146 1.33 11.27 -0.26
C ALA A 146 2.45 11.20 -1.31
N SER A 147 2.71 12.28 -2.05
CA SER A 147 3.76 12.29 -3.10
C SER A 147 5.18 12.37 -2.53
N ARG A 148 5.36 12.91 -1.32
CA ARG A 148 6.65 12.93 -0.62
C ARG A 148 6.93 11.67 0.20
N PHE A 149 5.91 10.88 0.51
CA PHE A 149 6.05 9.74 1.41
C PHE A 149 6.99 8.67 0.82
N ASN A 150 7.98 8.25 1.61
CA ASN A 150 9.04 7.34 1.15
C ASN A 150 8.65 5.86 1.16
N GLY A 151 7.44 5.51 1.61
CA GLY A 151 6.96 4.12 1.67
C GLY A 151 7.39 3.37 2.93
N ILE A 152 7.94 4.07 3.92
CA ILE A 152 8.41 3.50 5.18
C ILE A 152 7.63 4.17 6.33
N PRO A 153 6.69 3.45 6.97
CA PRO A 153 5.96 4.02 8.10
C PRO A 153 6.82 4.05 9.36
N GLY A 154 6.65 5.11 10.17
CA GLY A 154 7.41 5.31 11.41
C GLY A 154 8.78 5.94 11.20
N GLU A 155 9.62 5.88 12.23
CA GLU A 155 10.96 6.50 12.25
C GLU A 155 12.08 5.49 11.96
N VAL A 156 11.83 4.52 11.07
CA VAL A 156 12.83 3.50 10.71
C VAL A 156 13.79 4.08 9.66
N PRO A 157 15.12 3.99 9.85
CA PRO A 157 16.09 4.39 8.84
C PRO A 157 15.87 3.67 7.51
N GLN A 158 16.04 4.38 6.39
CA GLN A 158 15.78 3.81 5.06
C GLN A 158 16.67 2.61 4.71
N ASN A 159 17.91 2.59 5.21
CA ASN A 159 18.84 1.46 5.05
C ASN A 159 18.46 0.21 5.87
N GLU A 160 17.45 0.31 6.73
CA GLU A 160 16.97 -0.77 7.60
C GLU A 160 15.54 -1.21 7.24
N ALA A 161 14.95 -0.64 6.19
CA ALA A 161 13.56 -0.88 5.82
C ALA A 161 13.41 -1.22 4.32
N ILE A 162 12.46 -2.09 4.03
CA ILE A 162 11.99 -2.35 2.66
C ILE A 162 10.77 -1.43 2.43
N PRO A 163 10.84 -0.45 1.52
CA PRO A 163 9.73 0.45 1.25
C PRO A 163 8.59 -0.30 0.55
N LEU A 164 7.35 0.03 0.90
CA LEU A 164 6.18 -0.46 0.15
C LEU A 164 6.00 0.39 -1.11
N LEU A 165 6.17 -0.22 -2.28
CA LEU A 165 6.10 0.51 -3.56
C LEU A 165 4.69 0.47 -4.18
N CYS A 166 4.28 1.58 -4.77
CA CYS A 166 3.08 1.72 -5.58
C CYS A 166 3.47 2.05 -7.01
N ARG A 167 3.79 1.01 -7.80
CA ARG A 167 4.13 1.10 -9.23
C ARG A 167 2.95 1.40 -10.16
N GLU A 168 1.72 1.31 -9.65
CA GLU A 168 0.48 1.51 -10.41
C GLU A 168 -0.64 1.91 -9.43
N ALA A 169 -1.57 2.77 -9.85
CA ALA A 169 -2.73 3.16 -9.05
C ALA A 169 -3.63 1.93 -8.71
N CYS A 170 -4.02 1.81 -7.44
CA CYS A 170 -4.78 0.67 -6.95
C CYS A 170 -6.27 0.72 -7.37
N ASN A 171 -6.98 -0.39 -7.26
CA ASN A 171 -8.39 -0.47 -7.66
C ASN A 171 -9.31 0.44 -6.81
N HIS A 172 -8.93 0.73 -5.56
CA HIS A 172 -9.66 1.72 -4.75
C HIS A 172 -9.53 3.13 -5.34
N PHE A 173 -8.32 3.52 -5.76
CA PHE A 173 -8.09 4.79 -6.45
C PHE A 173 -8.87 4.90 -7.76
N VAL A 174 -8.94 3.81 -8.54
CA VAL A 174 -9.77 3.75 -9.76
C VAL A 174 -11.26 3.94 -9.45
N ALA A 175 -11.75 3.37 -8.35
CA ALA A 175 -13.14 3.55 -7.92
C ALA A 175 -13.44 5.00 -7.53
N GLU A 176 -12.52 5.66 -6.82
CA GLU A 176 -12.64 7.09 -6.50
C GLU A 176 -12.52 7.96 -7.75
N CYS A 177 -11.66 7.61 -8.70
CA CYS A 177 -11.56 8.32 -9.97
C CYS A 177 -12.89 8.33 -10.73
N ARG A 178 -13.59 7.18 -10.75
CA ARG A 178 -14.93 7.10 -11.32
C ARG A 178 -15.92 8.03 -10.63
N ARG A 179 -15.88 8.11 -9.29
CA ARG A 179 -16.80 8.95 -8.51
C ARG A 179 -16.57 10.43 -8.82
N VAL A 180 -15.32 10.88 -8.79
CA VAL A 180 -14.95 12.27 -9.10
C VAL A 180 -15.25 12.62 -10.55
N ALA A 181 -14.87 11.77 -11.52
CA ALA A 181 -15.14 12.02 -12.93
C ALA A 181 -16.64 12.25 -13.20
N LYS A 182 -17.53 11.51 -12.51
CA LYS A 182 -18.98 11.69 -12.63
C LYS A 182 -19.43 13.05 -12.10
N THR A 183 -18.96 13.43 -10.91
CA THR A 183 -19.25 14.73 -10.32
C THR A 183 -18.75 15.88 -11.22
N GLU A 184 -17.54 15.79 -11.76
CA GLU A 184 -16.99 16.77 -12.70
C GLU A 184 -17.83 16.88 -13.97
N PHE A 185 -18.33 15.75 -14.48
CA PHE A 185 -19.18 15.72 -15.67
C PHE A 185 -20.54 16.38 -15.44
N GLU A 186 -21.17 16.12 -14.29
CA GLU A 186 -22.47 16.70 -13.90
C GLU A 186 -22.39 18.20 -13.63
N GLN A 187 -21.21 18.72 -13.26
CA GLN A 187 -20.98 20.13 -12.96
C GLN A 187 -20.62 20.98 -14.19
N LYS A 188 -20.31 20.37 -15.34
CA LYS A 188 -20.02 21.13 -16.56
C LYS A 188 -21.32 21.74 -17.10
N PRO A 189 -21.39 23.08 -17.25
CA PRO A 189 -22.52 23.69 -17.95
C PRO A 189 -22.55 23.20 -19.40
N ALA A 190 -23.77 23.05 -19.93
CA ALA A 190 -24.04 22.54 -21.27
C ALA A 190 -23.45 23.42 -22.39
#